data_AF-A0A496XF67-F1
#
_entry.id   AF-A0A496XF67-F1
#
_cell.length_a   1.000
_cell.length_b   1.000
_cell.length_c   1.000
_cell.angle_alpha   90.00
_cell.angle_beta   90.00
_cell.angle_gamma   90.00
#
_symmetry.space_group_name_H-M   'P 1'
#
loop_
_entity.id
_entity.type
_entity.pdbx_description
1 polymer ?
#
loop_
_entity_poly.entity_id
_entity_poly.type
_entity_poly.pdbx_seq_one_letter_code
_entity_poly.pdbx_strand_id
1 'polypeptide(L)'
;MEQTMRNASRKKQFAWSISALKSYEDCPRRYAMVKVYKTFKEDFGTAADYGKYVHKALELYVKNGKALPLDIQHLQQYAVPFREMKKVKGVDVLTEQQLTLNTDYELTGWFDSDAWVRSIADIIITGDKAVLFVDWKGLPLHTPLPTPSGWSTMGDIRVGDTVFDGNGRTTVVIGKSVVKHLPNYELEFDDATTIACDSEHLWTTKEASAVLVTDLQVGDYIPVAYPLVLPHCILPVPPYTLGYWIGNGSKCAGKITSATWDIAEIADHITSDGYELGGWGKVRSNCLSPTIYGLSPLLRKAGVLNNKHIPAQYLRASYAQRVALVQGLMDSDGNANPHRKQAVFTTVKKHLAYEVNELLLSLGMRSTVSKINTSGFGKKLVAYYVQFRPKVFNPFRLLRKADQILLDEWGPGRSGFRRITSITKQAVQPSQCIAVASDAHTFLCGRQFCVTHNTNGKIGDDNFIQLRLLAAMFSIAQPKYEEFHMEYRWLKHKGASTNLSLTKSEVAETWPELLPRVEIMATAVKEENYPARPSGLCKNYCPVKSCAHCGI
;
A
#
# COMPACT_ATOMS: atom_id res chain seq x y z
N MET A 1 -55.89 3.20 -33.68
CA MET A 1 -55.36 1.89 -33.23
C MET A 1 -53.92 1.64 -33.68
N GLU A 2 -53.49 2.04 -34.88
CA GLU A 2 -52.11 1.79 -35.37
C GLU A 2 -51.01 2.41 -34.50
N GLN A 3 -51.21 3.63 -33.97
CA GLN A 3 -50.23 4.28 -33.08
C GLN A 3 -49.97 3.49 -31.79
N THR A 4 -51.00 2.79 -31.28
CA THR A 4 -50.96 2.04 -30.02
C THR A 4 -50.27 0.68 -30.20
N MET A 5 -50.31 0.08 -31.40
CA MET A 5 -49.63 -1.18 -31.68
C MET A 5 -48.14 -1.04 -32.00
N ARG A 6 -47.67 0.14 -32.44
CA ARG A 6 -46.23 0.38 -32.67
C ARG A 6 -45.38 0.41 -31.39
N ASN A 7 -45.98 0.65 -30.22
CA ASN A 7 -45.26 0.70 -28.95
C ASN A 7 -45.11 -0.66 -28.25
N ALA A 8 -45.60 -1.76 -28.84
CA ALA A 8 -45.68 -3.07 -28.18
C ALA A 8 -44.54 -4.07 -28.52
N SER A 9 -43.58 -3.73 -29.39
CA SER A 9 -42.66 -4.73 -29.97
C SER A 9 -41.15 -4.41 -29.96
N ARG A 10 -40.66 -3.53 -29.07
CA ARG A 10 -39.21 -3.44 -28.77
C ARG A 10 -38.94 -3.55 -27.27
N LYS A 11 -38.94 -4.80 -26.78
CA LYS A 11 -38.32 -5.13 -25.49
C LYS A 11 -36.85 -4.74 -25.60
N LYS A 12 -36.38 -3.83 -24.73
CA LYS A 12 -35.04 -3.25 -24.86
C LYS A 12 -33.97 -4.34 -24.76
N GLN A 13 -33.02 -4.33 -25.70
CA GLN A 13 -31.91 -5.28 -25.73
C GLN A 13 -31.10 -5.22 -24.44
N PHE A 14 -30.60 -6.37 -24.00
CA PHE A 14 -29.69 -6.43 -22.86
C PHE A 14 -28.37 -5.73 -23.21
N ALA A 15 -28.05 -4.68 -22.44
CA ALA A 15 -26.88 -3.86 -22.64
C ALA A 15 -25.84 -4.07 -21.52
N TRP A 16 -24.58 -4.28 -21.89
CA TRP A 16 -23.46 -4.48 -20.98
C TRP A 16 -22.26 -3.56 -21.27
N SER A 17 -21.33 -3.51 -20.33
CA SER A 17 -20.01 -2.86 -20.40
C SER A 17 -19.08 -3.56 -19.41
N ILE A 18 -17.76 -3.34 -19.49
CA ILE A 18 -16.82 -3.95 -18.53
C ILE A 18 -17.15 -3.57 -17.07
N SER A 19 -17.51 -2.31 -16.81
CA SER A 19 -17.90 -1.89 -15.46
C SER A 19 -19.21 -2.56 -14.99
N ALA A 20 -20.13 -2.87 -15.91
CA ALA A 20 -21.37 -3.59 -15.60
C ALA A 20 -21.11 -5.09 -15.38
N LEU A 21 -20.24 -5.69 -16.20
CA LEU A 21 -19.82 -7.09 -16.10
C LEU A 21 -19.08 -7.35 -14.79
N LYS A 22 -18.05 -6.56 -14.46
CA LYS A 22 -17.35 -6.67 -13.17
C LYS A 22 -18.30 -6.46 -11.98
N SER A 23 -19.23 -5.51 -12.07
CA SER A 23 -20.27 -5.32 -11.03
C SER A 23 -21.24 -6.50 -10.89
N TYR A 24 -21.45 -7.30 -11.94
CA TYR A 24 -22.24 -8.53 -11.91
C TYR A 24 -21.43 -9.69 -11.33
N GLU A 25 -20.19 -9.87 -11.76
CA GLU A 25 -19.25 -10.89 -11.27
C GLU A 25 -18.98 -10.74 -9.76
N ASP A 26 -18.87 -9.49 -9.27
CA ASP A 26 -18.87 -9.12 -7.85
C ASP A 26 -20.07 -9.73 -7.10
N CYS A 27 -21.29 -9.43 -7.56
CA CYS A 27 -22.54 -9.91 -6.96
C CYS A 27 -23.76 -9.68 -7.88
N PRO A 28 -24.34 -10.74 -8.48
CA PRO A 28 -25.50 -10.61 -9.38
C PRO A 28 -26.69 -9.90 -8.73
N ARG A 29 -26.99 -10.22 -7.47
CA ARG A 29 -28.09 -9.60 -6.71
C ARG A 29 -27.92 -8.09 -6.49
N ARG A 30 -26.69 -7.61 -6.27
CA ARG A 30 -26.40 -6.17 -6.15
C ARG A 30 -26.47 -5.49 -7.51
N TYR A 31 -25.87 -6.09 -8.54
CA TYR A 31 -25.96 -5.60 -9.91
C TYR A 31 -27.42 -5.39 -10.33
N ALA A 32 -28.29 -6.37 -10.08
CA ALA A 32 -29.72 -6.28 -10.40
C ALA A 32 -30.38 -5.06 -9.73
N MET A 33 -30.19 -4.89 -8.42
CA MET A 33 -30.82 -3.80 -7.67
C MET A 33 -30.33 -2.40 -8.09
N VAL A 34 -29.05 -2.28 -8.45
CA VAL A 34 -28.44 -0.98 -8.82
C VAL A 34 -28.62 -0.65 -10.30
N LYS A 35 -28.41 -1.60 -11.21
CA LYS A 35 -28.34 -1.36 -12.66
C LYS A 35 -29.61 -1.76 -13.41
N VAL A 36 -30.28 -2.83 -12.99
CA VAL A 36 -31.49 -3.38 -13.65
C VAL A 36 -32.76 -2.74 -13.08
N TYR A 37 -33.07 -3.05 -11.82
CA TYR A 37 -34.26 -2.54 -11.11
C TYR A 37 -34.11 -1.07 -10.68
N LYS A 38 -32.88 -0.58 -10.53
CA LYS A 38 -32.52 0.80 -10.14
C LYS A 38 -33.22 1.28 -8.86
N THR A 39 -33.48 0.35 -7.93
CA THR A 39 -34.16 0.61 -6.66
C THR A 39 -33.30 1.41 -5.68
N PHE A 40 -31.98 1.48 -5.93
CA PHE A 40 -31.04 2.28 -5.16
C PHE A 40 -30.07 3.02 -6.09
N LYS A 41 -29.74 4.27 -5.76
CA LYS A 41 -28.62 4.99 -6.37
C LYS A 41 -27.35 4.72 -5.56
N GLU A 42 -26.25 4.45 -6.25
CA GLU A 42 -24.92 4.47 -5.63
C GLU A 42 -24.52 5.95 -5.39
N ASP A 43 -24.35 6.32 -4.13
CA ASP A 43 -23.70 7.57 -3.75
C ASP A 43 -22.18 7.35 -3.72
N PHE A 44 -21.47 8.10 -4.56
CA PHE A 44 -20.02 8.00 -4.71
C PHE A 44 -19.27 9.15 -4.01
N GLY A 45 -19.99 10.09 -3.40
CA GLY A 45 -19.43 11.23 -2.68
C GLY A 45 -18.71 12.28 -3.55
N THR A 46 -18.28 13.35 -2.89
CA THR A 46 -17.68 14.55 -3.52
C THR A 46 -16.41 14.28 -4.34
N ALA A 47 -15.67 13.21 -4.03
CA ALA A 47 -14.45 12.84 -4.76
C ALA A 47 -14.75 12.27 -6.16
N ALA A 48 -15.83 11.53 -6.35
CA ALA A 48 -16.24 11.05 -7.67
C ALA A 48 -16.76 12.19 -8.54
N ASP A 49 -17.39 13.19 -7.93
CA ASP A 49 -17.80 14.40 -8.64
C ASP A 49 -16.61 15.29 -8.99
N TYR A 50 -15.56 15.35 -8.15
CA TYR A 50 -14.29 15.96 -8.51
C TYR A 50 -13.58 15.20 -9.66
N GLY A 51 -13.60 13.86 -9.66
CA GLY A 51 -13.07 13.05 -10.76
C GLY A 51 -13.77 13.35 -12.09
N LYS A 52 -15.11 13.32 -12.11
CA LYS A 52 -15.93 13.73 -13.26
C LYS A 52 -15.64 15.17 -13.68
N TYR A 53 -15.51 16.09 -12.73
CA TYR A 53 -15.16 17.50 -12.99
C TYR A 53 -13.81 17.65 -13.67
N VAL A 54 -12.77 16.93 -13.22
CA VAL A 54 -11.44 16.92 -13.85
C VAL A 54 -11.48 16.32 -15.25
N HIS A 55 -12.09 15.14 -15.43
CA HIS A 55 -12.25 14.53 -16.76
C HIS A 55 -13.01 15.47 -17.71
N LYS A 56 -14.11 16.07 -17.24
CA LYS A 56 -14.93 16.99 -18.05
C LYS A 56 -14.22 18.30 -18.39
N ALA A 57 -13.44 18.85 -17.48
CA ALA A 57 -12.64 20.05 -17.74
C ALA A 57 -11.53 19.78 -18.77
N LEU A 58 -10.88 18.62 -18.70
CA LEU A 58 -9.83 18.22 -19.63
C LEU A 58 -10.38 17.81 -21.00
N GLU A 59 -11.50 17.09 -21.05
CA GLU A 59 -12.25 16.83 -22.29
C GLU A 59 -12.56 18.16 -22.98
N LEU A 60 -13.20 19.10 -22.30
CA LEU A 60 -13.55 20.40 -22.89
C LEU A 60 -12.30 21.17 -23.37
N TYR A 61 -11.21 21.14 -22.62
CA TYR A 61 -9.95 21.75 -23.04
C TYR A 61 -9.37 21.14 -24.33
N VAL A 62 -9.31 19.81 -24.43
CA VAL A 62 -8.83 19.13 -25.66
C VAL A 62 -9.83 19.28 -26.81
N LYS A 63 -11.13 19.29 -26.50
CA LYS A 63 -12.23 19.34 -27.47
C LYS A 63 -12.31 20.69 -28.18
N ASN A 64 -12.39 21.79 -27.43
CA ASN A 64 -12.61 23.14 -27.97
C ASN A 64 -11.72 24.23 -27.36
N GLY A 65 -10.73 23.88 -26.53
CA GLY A 65 -9.78 24.85 -25.97
C GLY A 65 -10.28 25.64 -24.77
N LYS A 66 -11.46 25.31 -24.21
CA LYS A 66 -11.98 25.94 -22.99
C LYS A 66 -10.95 25.85 -21.86
N ALA A 67 -10.55 26.99 -21.31
CA ALA A 67 -9.56 27.06 -20.24
C ALA A 67 -9.95 26.19 -19.04
N LEU A 68 -8.96 25.54 -18.42
CA LEU A 68 -9.17 24.81 -17.17
C LEU A 68 -9.49 25.79 -16.03
N PRO A 69 -10.41 25.43 -15.12
CA PRO A 69 -10.57 26.13 -13.84
C PRO A 69 -9.25 26.23 -13.05
N LEU A 70 -9.09 27.31 -12.28
CA LEU A 70 -7.84 27.68 -11.61
C LEU A 70 -7.30 26.59 -10.66
N ASP A 71 -8.18 25.88 -9.95
CA ASP A 71 -7.83 24.81 -9.01
C ASP A 71 -7.20 23.59 -9.69
N ILE A 72 -7.45 23.40 -10.98
CA ILE A 72 -6.93 22.30 -11.81
C ILE A 72 -6.10 22.75 -13.01
N GLN A 73 -5.83 24.04 -13.16
CA GLN A 73 -5.08 24.61 -14.29
C GLN A 73 -3.69 24.00 -14.47
N HIS A 74 -3.06 23.54 -13.37
CA HIS A 74 -1.79 22.81 -13.38
C HIS A 74 -1.81 21.50 -14.21
N LEU A 75 -2.99 20.94 -14.51
CA LEU A 75 -3.17 19.74 -15.34
C LEU A 75 -3.14 20.06 -16.85
N GLN A 76 -3.30 21.32 -17.24
CA GLN A 76 -3.42 21.74 -18.64
C GLN A 76 -2.24 21.26 -19.50
N GLN A 77 -1.03 21.29 -18.96
CA GLN A 77 0.20 20.86 -19.63
C GLN A 77 0.16 19.40 -20.16
N TYR A 78 -0.70 18.55 -19.59
CA TYR A 78 -0.86 17.14 -19.99
C TYR A 78 -1.96 16.94 -21.03
N ALA A 79 -2.85 17.92 -21.17
CA ALA A 79 -3.86 17.99 -22.22
C ALA A 79 -3.38 18.72 -23.48
N VAL A 80 -2.37 19.60 -23.35
CA VAL A 80 -1.77 20.34 -24.48
C VAL A 80 -1.30 19.42 -25.62
N PRO A 81 -0.54 18.33 -25.41
CA PRO A 81 -0.08 17.48 -26.52
C PRO A 81 -1.23 16.94 -27.38
N PHE A 82 -2.30 16.46 -26.74
CA PHE A 82 -3.51 15.97 -27.42
C PHE A 82 -4.25 17.07 -28.18
N ARG A 83 -4.25 18.32 -27.68
CA ARG A 83 -4.84 19.46 -28.38
C ARG A 83 -4.00 19.89 -29.59
N GLU A 84 -2.68 19.85 -29.49
CA GLU A 84 -1.77 20.21 -30.58
C GLU A 84 -1.77 19.15 -31.69
N MET A 85 -1.93 17.86 -31.35
CA MET A 85 -2.10 16.77 -32.33
C MET A 85 -3.26 16.99 -33.30
N LYS A 86 -4.34 17.69 -32.89
CA LYS A 86 -5.45 18.06 -33.80
C LYS A 86 -5.07 18.97 -34.97
N LYS A 87 -3.89 19.60 -34.93
CA LYS A 87 -3.38 20.44 -36.03
C LYS A 87 -2.59 19.63 -37.06
N VAL A 88 -2.29 18.37 -36.78
CA VAL A 88 -1.55 17.49 -37.68
C VAL A 88 -2.51 16.93 -38.73
N LYS A 89 -2.23 17.21 -40.00
CA LYS A 89 -3.04 16.72 -41.13
C LYS A 89 -3.04 15.18 -41.14
N GLY A 90 -4.23 14.57 -41.09
CA GLY A 90 -4.39 13.10 -41.04
C GLY A 90 -4.48 12.52 -39.62
N VAL A 91 -4.48 13.35 -38.56
CA VAL A 91 -4.65 12.90 -37.17
C VAL A 91 -5.92 13.48 -36.57
N ASP A 92 -6.84 12.60 -36.16
CA ASP A 92 -8.02 12.98 -35.38
C ASP A 92 -7.81 12.67 -33.90
N VAL A 93 -8.22 13.57 -33.02
CA VAL A 93 -8.20 13.39 -31.56
C VAL A 93 -9.62 13.57 -31.02
N LEU A 94 -10.20 12.47 -30.57
CA LEU A 94 -11.56 12.37 -30.07
C LEU A 94 -11.55 12.21 -28.55
N THR A 95 -12.53 12.79 -27.85
CA THR A 95 -12.58 12.86 -26.38
C THR A 95 -13.95 12.42 -25.86
N GLU A 96 -14.02 11.75 -24.71
CA GLU A 96 -15.26 11.11 -24.18
C GLU A 96 -16.01 10.34 -25.28
N GLN A 97 -15.33 9.49 -26.04
CA GLN A 97 -15.99 8.75 -27.12
C GLN A 97 -16.80 7.59 -26.56
N GLN A 98 -18.12 7.73 -26.71
CA GLN A 98 -19.10 6.69 -26.47
C GLN A 98 -19.18 5.77 -27.69
N LEU A 99 -18.73 4.53 -27.52
CA LEU A 99 -18.84 3.51 -28.55
C LEU A 99 -19.89 2.48 -28.12
N THR A 100 -20.78 2.12 -29.03
CA THR A 100 -21.86 1.17 -28.77
C THR A 100 -22.10 0.32 -30.01
N LEU A 101 -22.18 -1.00 -29.83
CA LEU A 101 -22.59 -1.95 -30.88
C LEU A 101 -23.90 -2.64 -30.52
N ASN A 102 -24.68 -3.00 -31.54
CA ASN A 102 -25.79 -3.97 -31.42
C ASN A 102 -25.24 -5.42 -31.45
N THR A 103 -26.12 -6.42 -31.36
CA THR A 103 -25.74 -7.85 -31.38
C THR A 103 -25.15 -8.34 -32.69
N ASP A 104 -25.43 -7.63 -33.79
CA ASP A 104 -24.91 -7.90 -35.13
C ASP A 104 -23.56 -7.18 -35.37
N TYR A 105 -22.98 -6.63 -34.29
CA TYR A 105 -21.74 -5.85 -34.25
C TYR A 105 -21.76 -4.54 -35.06
N GLU A 106 -22.95 -4.02 -35.37
CA GLU A 106 -23.13 -2.73 -36.04
C GLU A 106 -23.14 -1.56 -35.04
N LEU A 107 -22.68 -0.39 -35.46
CA LEU A 107 -22.75 0.84 -34.66
C LEU A 107 -24.20 1.27 -34.41
N THR A 108 -24.54 1.53 -33.16
CA THR A 108 -25.87 2.02 -32.74
C THR A 108 -25.75 3.12 -31.68
N GLY A 109 -26.82 3.89 -31.44
CA GLY A 109 -26.80 5.00 -30.50
C GLY A 109 -26.71 4.53 -29.03
N TRP A 110 -26.03 5.32 -28.19
CA TRP A 110 -25.81 4.97 -26.78
C TRP A 110 -27.09 4.71 -25.98
N PHE A 111 -28.24 5.27 -26.37
CA PHE A 111 -29.51 5.05 -25.67
C PHE A 111 -30.50 4.15 -26.41
N ASP A 112 -30.13 3.68 -27.61
CA ASP A 112 -31.04 3.02 -28.55
C ASP A 112 -31.53 1.66 -28.03
N SER A 113 -32.56 1.14 -28.69
CA SER A 113 -33.31 -0.05 -28.23
C SER A 113 -32.54 -1.37 -28.38
N ASP A 114 -31.58 -1.39 -29.29
CA ASP A 114 -30.77 -2.51 -29.79
C ASP A 114 -29.32 -2.50 -29.27
N ALA A 115 -28.92 -1.44 -28.57
CA ALA A 115 -27.60 -1.29 -27.95
C ALA A 115 -27.25 -2.46 -27.01
N TRP A 116 -26.22 -3.23 -27.37
CA TRP A 116 -25.81 -4.46 -26.68
C TRP A 116 -24.51 -4.31 -25.88
N VAL A 117 -23.44 -3.76 -26.46
CA VAL A 117 -22.16 -3.55 -25.75
C VAL A 117 -21.75 -2.08 -25.80
N ARG A 118 -21.21 -1.58 -24.69
CA ARG A 118 -20.88 -0.16 -24.48
C ARG A 118 -19.50 0.02 -23.86
N SER A 119 -18.73 0.96 -24.40
CA SER A 119 -17.48 1.41 -23.79
C SER A 119 -17.31 2.92 -23.96
N ILE A 120 -16.57 3.55 -23.04
CA ILE A 120 -16.19 4.97 -23.12
C ILE A 120 -14.67 5.06 -23.16
N ALA A 121 -14.15 5.83 -24.11
CA ALA A 121 -12.76 6.25 -24.16
C ALA A 121 -12.63 7.67 -23.61
N ASP A 122 -11.72 7.93 -22.67
CA ASP A 122 -11.39 9.31 -22.29
C ASP A 122 -10.79 10.07 -23.48
N ILE A 123 -9.83 9.46 -24.18
CA ILE A 123 -9.23 9.95 -25.43
C ILE A 123 -9.05 8.78 -26.42
N ILE A 124 -9.37 9.03 -27.69
CA ILE A 124 -8.96 8.22 -28.86
C ILE A 124 -8.14 9.12 -29.79
N ILE A 125 -7.00 8.63 -30.28
CA ILE A 125 -6.27 9.27 -31.37
C ILE A 125 -6.21 8.31 -32.56
N THR A 126 -6.48 8.78 -33.76
CA THR A 126 -6.35 7.96 -34.98
C THR A 126 -5.37 8.61 -35.97
N GLY A 127 -4.42 7.83 -36.48
CA GLY A 127 -3.57 8.21 -37.62
C GLY A 127 -3.94 7.43 -38.89
N ASP A 128 -3.01 7.25 -39.83
CA ASP A 128 -3.30 6.58 -41.12
C ASP A 128 -3.64 5.08 -40.99
N LYS A 129 -2.99 4.36 -40.06
CA LYS A 129 -3.14 2.89 -39.88
C LYS A 129 -3.29 2.43 -38.42
N ALA A 130 -3.05 3.31 -37.46
CA ALA A 130 -2.98 2.99 -36.04
C ALA A 130 -3.90 3.87 -35.19
N VAL A 131 -4.36 3.32 -34.07
CA VAL A 131 -5.25 3.97 -33.09
C VAL A 131 -4.63 3.92 -31.70
N LEU A 132 -4.84 4.96 -30.88
CA LEU A 132 -4.36 5.05 -29.51
C LEU A 132 -5.50 5.39 -28.52
N PHE A 133 -5.68 4.60 -27.45
CA PHE A 133 -6.68 4.80 -26.38
C PHE A 133 -6.02 5.17 -25.03
N VAL A 134 -6.67 5.99 -24.17
CA VAL A 134 -6.04 6.53 -22.93
C VAL A 134 -6.89 6.45 -21.62
N ASP A 135 -6.29 6.15 -20.42
CA ASP A 135 -6.93 6.00 -19.06
C ASP A 135 -5.90 6.17 -17.84
N TRP A 136 -6.25 6.18 -16.51
CA TRP A 136 -5.40 6.72 -15.36
C TRP A 136 -5.51 6.08 -13.87
N LYS A 137 -4.43 5.67 -13.09
CA LYS A 137 -4.43 5.00 -11.68
C LYS A 137 -3.21 4.86 -10.55
N GLY A 138 -3.25 5.11 -9.19
CA GLY A 138 -2.29 4.60 -8.05
C GLY A 138 -2.66 4.22 -6.49
N LEU A 139 -1.69 4.01 -5.53
CA LEU A 139 -1.72 3.60 -4.04
C LEU A 139 -1.58 4.67 -2.85
N PRO A 140 -2.37 4.76 -1.74
CA PRO A 140 -2.52 5.95 -0.85
C PRO A 140 -1.32 6.88 -0.51
N LEU A 141 -1.46 8.20 -0.76
CA LEU A 141 -0.35 9.20 -0.77
C LEU A 141 0.49 9.28 0.50
N HIS A 142 -0.16 9.34 1.66
CA HIS A 142 0.51 9.57 2.93
C HIS A 142 1.17 8.30 3.50
N THR A 143 1.08 7.16 2.78
CA THR A 143 1.69 5.89 3.18
C THR A 143 3.20 6.06 3.34
N PRO A 144 3.77 5.85 4.54
CA PRO A 144 5.21 5.95 4.74
C PRO A 144 5.97 4.84 4.00
N LEU A 145 7.11 5.18 3.41
CA LEU A 145 8.03 4.25 2.78
C LEU A 145 9.40 4.33 3.46
N PRO A 146 9.96 3.23 3.97
CA PRO A 146 11.29 3.23 4.54
C PRO A 146 12.35 3.33 3.42
N THR A 147 13.32 4.22 3.60
CA THR A 147 14.44 4.44 2.68
C THR A 147 15.78 4.34 3.43
N PRO A 148 16.92 4.13 2.75
CA PRO A 148 18.24 4.15 3.39
C PRO A 148 18.55 5.46 4.13
N SER A 149 17.96 6.58 3.69
CA SER A 149 18.12 7.91 4.30
C SER A 149 17.08 8.24 5.40
N GLY A 150 16.13 7.34 5.67
CA GLY A 150 15.11 7.53 6.71
C GLY A 150 13.72 7.11 6.23
N TRP A 151 12.80 8.08 6.14
CA TRP A 151 11.43 7.89 5.68
C TRP A 151 11.13 8.83 4.51
N SER A 152 10.47 8.30 3.50
CA SER A 152 9.73 9.07 2.51
C SER A 152 8.23 8.75 2.63
N THR A 153 7.40 9.35 1.78
CA THR A 153 6.00 8.94 1.60
C THR A 153 5.76 8.46 0.19
N MET A 154 4.66 7.75 0.00
CA MET A 154 4.19 7.36 -1.32
C MET A 154 3.88 8.58 -2.22
N GLY A 155 3.55 9.74 -1.65
CA GLY A 155 3.45 11.02 -2.36
C GLY A 155 4.80 11.60 -2.76
N ASP A 156 5.81 11.52 -1.90
CA ASP A 156 7.09 12.23 -2.06
C ASP A 156 8.17 11.48 -2.84
N ILE A 157 8.17 10.13 -2.77
CA ILE A 157 9.18 9.26 -3.42
C ILE A 157 9.25 9.50 -4.94
N ARG A 158 10.41 9.33 -5.57
CA ARG A 158 10.64 9.62 -7.00
C ARG A 158 11.25 8.42 -7.72
N VAL A 159 11.11 8.39 -9.04
CA VAL A 159 11.90 7.48 -9.88
C VAL A 159 13.38 7.81 -9.72
N GLY A 160 14.21 6.80 -9.47
CA GLY A 160 15.62 6.94 -9.07
C GLY A 160 15.86 6.91 -7.56
N ASP A 161 14.84 7.13 -6.72
CA ASP A 161 14.99 6.98 -5.26
C ASP A 161 15.16 5.49 -4.88
N THR A 162 15.77 5.23 -3.73
CA THR A 162 15.98 3.88 -3.20
C THR A 162 15.03 3.57 -2.04
N VAL A 163 14.32 2.44 -2.13
CA VAL A 163 13.48 1.85 -1.07
C VAL A 163 14.02 0.46 -0.70
N PHE A 164 13.35 -0.24 0.22
CA PHE A 164 13.68 -1.63 0.55
C PHE A 164 12.67 -2.62 -0.05
N ASP A 165 13.15 -3.79 -0.46
CA ASP A 165 12.32 -4.93 -0.88
C ASP A 165 11.93 -5.85 0.29
N GLY A 166 11.11 -6.88 0.02
CA GLY A 166 10.68 -7.85 1.03
C GLY A 166 11.83 -8.61 1.71
N ASN A 167 12.97 -8.74 1.00
CA ASN A 167 14.20 -9.37 1.48
C ASN A 167 15.10 -8.38 2.25
N GLY A 168 14.64 -7.16 2.51
CA GLY A 168 15.37 -6.12 3.22
C GLY A 168 16.50 -5.48 2.39
N ARG A 169 16.65 -5.85 1.11
CA ARG A 169 17.67 -5.29 0.22
C ARG A 169 17.22 -3.94 -0.31
N THR A 170 18.18 -3.07 -0.61
CA THR A 170 17.90 -1.81 -1.31
C THR A 170 17.53 -2.07 -2.76
N THR A 171 16.45 -1.43 -3.23
CA THR A 171 16.01 -1.48 -4.63
C THR A 171 15.61 -0.09 -5.12
N VAL A 172 15.85 0.18 -6.41
CA VAL A 172 15.56 1.48 -7.04
C VAL A 172 14.10 1.52 -7.50
N VAL A 173 13.44 2.65 -7.26
CA VAL A 173 12.12 2.96 -7.83
C VAL A 173 12.31 3.25 -9.32
N ILE A 174 11.83 2.36 -10.17
CA ILE A 174 11.91 2.46 -11.64
C ILE A 174 10.66 3.07 -12.28
N GLY A 175 9.54 3.11 -11.54
CA GLY A 175 8.30 3.72 -12.00
C GLY A 175 7.46 4.23 -10.84
N LYS A 176 6.63 5.24 -11.11
CA LYS A 176 5.66 5.79 -10.15
C LYS A 176 4.38 6.22 -10.88
N SER A 177 3.21 5.85 -10.35
CA SER A 177 1.91 6.13 -10.96
C SER A 177 1.18 7.30 -10.28
N VAL A 178 0.23 7.96 -10.97
CA VAL A 178 -0.46 9.15 -10.43
C VAL A 178 -1.39 8.80 -9.28
N VAL A 179 -1.82 9.87 -8.63
CA VAL A 179 -2.92 9.91 -7.68
C VAL A 179 -4.24 9.36 -8.28
N LYS A 180 -4.45 8.03 -8.23
CA LYS A 180 -5.77 7.33 -8.23
C LYS A 180 -6.68 8.05 -7.25
N HIS A 181 -7.97 7.89 -7.52
CA HIS A 181 -9.03 8.04 -6.52
C HIS A 181 -9.93 6.82 -6.67
N LEU A 182 -9.38 5.63 -6.36
CA LEU A 182 -10.11 4.36 -6.38
C LEU A 182 -10.63 3.99 -4.99
N PRO A 183 -11.56 3.03 -4.87
CA PRO A 183 -12.01 2.54 -3.58
C PRO A 183 -10.83 1.96 -2.80
N ASN A 184 -10.68 2.39 -1.55
CA ASN A 184 -9.60 1.91 -0.69
C ASN A 184 -10.04 0.73 0.17
N TYR A 185 -9.05 -0.04 0.59
CA TYR A 185 -9.17 -1.17 1.48
C TYR A 185 -8.17 -0.98 2.60
N GLU A 186 -8.64 -0.97 3.84
CA GLU A 186 -7.79 -1.07 5.02
C GLU A 186 -7.70 -2.53 5.43
N LEU A 187 -6.49 -3.08 5.31
CA LEU A 187 -6.14 -4.37 5.90
C LEU A 187 -5.80 -4.15 7.37
N GLU A 188 -6.41 -4.93 8.25
CA GLU A 188 -5.97 -5.09 9.63
C GLU A 188 -5.31 -6.46 9.80
N PHE A 189 -4.22 -6.50 10.57
CA PHE A 189 -3.48 -7.73 10.88
C PHE A 189 -3.63 -8.16 12.35
N ASP A 190 -3.28 -9.41 12.65
CA ASP A 190 -3.29 -10.00 14.01
C ASP A 190 -2.31 -9.37 15.03
N ASP A 191 -1.60 -8.29 14.65
CA ASP A 191 -0.85 -7.41 15.56
C ASP A 191 -1.41 -5.98 15.67
N ALA A 192 -2.64 -5.76 15.19
CA ALA A 192 -3.32 -4.46 15.09
C ALA A 192 -2.57 -3.41 14.22
N THR A 193 -1.62 -3.85 13.39
CA THR A 193 -1.17 -3.03 12.26
C THR A 193 -2.34 -2.85 11.30
N THR A 194 -2.63 -1.62 10.89
CA THR A 194 -3.46 -1.36 9.72
C THR A 194 -2.63 -0.81 8.56
N ILE A 195 -3.08 -1.07 7.34
CA ILE A 195 -2.52 -0.47 6.14
C ILE A 195 -3.60 -0.26 5.08
N ALA A 196 -3.71 0.99 4.61
CA ALA A 196 -4.62 1.36 3.54
C ALA A 196 -3.96 1.14 2.18
N CYS A 197 -4.69 0.50 1.27
CA CYS A 197 -4.30 0.34 -0.12
C CYS A 197 -5.50 0.62 -1.04
N ASP A 198 -5.29 0.69 -2.35
CA ASP A 198 -6.37 0.87 -3.33
C ASP A 198 -6.84 -0.50 -3.88
N SER A 199 -8.01 -0.54 -4.52
CA SER A 199 -8.63 -1.76 -5.02
C SER A 199 -7.83 -2.58 -6.05
N GLU A 200 -6.85 -1.99 -6.72
CA GLU A 200 -5.98 -2.66 -7.71
C GLU A 200 -4.61 -3.01 -7.09
N HIS A 201 -4.43 -2.86 -5.77
CA HIS A 201 -3.12 -3.07 -5.15
C HIS A 201 -2.83 -4.55 -4.88
N LEU A 202 -1.60 -4.96 -5.21
CA LEU A 202 -1.12 -6.34 -5.09
C LEU A 202 -0.36 -6.57 -3.78
N TRP A 203 -0.67 -7.67 -3.13
CA TRP A 203 -0.04 -8.13 -1.89
C TRP A 203 0.69 -9.44 -2.11
N THR A 204 1.87 -9.58 -1.50
CA THR A 204 2.61 -10.84 -1.49
C THR A 204 2.09 -11.72 -0.36
N THR A 205 1.59 -12.90 -0.70
CA THR A 205 1.16 -13.90 0.28
C THR A 205 2.34 -14.69 0.85
N LYS A 206 2.07 -15.53 1.86
CA LYS A 206 3.02 -16.49 2.43
C LYS A 206 3.53 -17.49 1.39
N GLU A 207 2.70 -17.83 0.41
CA GLU A 207 2.99 -18.72 -0.71
C GLU A 207 3.77 -18.00 -1.83
N ALA A 208 4.21 -16.76 -1.59
CA ALA A 208 4.92 -15.87 -2.52
C ALA A 208 4.16 -15.53 -3.81
N SER A 209 2.83 -15.74 -3.84
CA SER A 209 1.98 -15.25 -4.93
C SER A 209 1.66 -13.76 -4.74
N ALA A 210 1.52 -13.04 -5.86
CA ALA A 210 0.93 -11.71 -5.89
C ALA A 210 -0.60 -11.84 -6.01
N VAL A 211 -1.34 -11.28 -5.07
CA VAL A 211 -2.81 -11.37 -4.99
C VAL A 211 -3.40 -9.97 -4.85
N LEU A 212 -4.46 -9.66 -5.60
CA LEU A 212 -5.15 -8.38 -5.50
C LEU A 212 -5.84 -8.25 -4.13
N VAL A 213 -5.91 -7.03 -3.59
CA VAL A 213 -6.59 -6.79 -2.31
C VAL A 213 -8.07 -7.21 -2.32
N THR A 214 -8.72 -7.25 -3.49
CA THR A 214 -10.09 -7.74 -3.67
C THR A 214 -10.23 -9.25 -3.48
N ASP A 215 -9.15 -9.99 -3.70
CA ASP A 215 -9.13 -11.45 -3.75
C ASP A 215 -8.55 -12.06 -2.45
N LEU A 216 -7.85 -11.24 -1.65
CA LEU A 216 -7.42 -11.57 -0.30
C LEU A 216 -8.60 -11.91 0.62
N GLN A 217 -8.37 -12.84 1.53
CA GLN A 217 -9.34 -13.31 2.52
C GLN A 217 -8.86 -13.07 3.95
N VAL A 218 -9.83 -12.91 4.87
CA VAL A 218 -9.52 -12.90 6.31
C VAL A 218 -9.02 -14.28 6.71
N GLY A 219 -7.78 -14.35 7.19
CA GLY A 219 -7.06 -15.61 7.41
C GLY A 219 -5.79 -15.75 6.58
N ASP A 220 -5.67 -15.02 5.47
CA ASP A 220 -4.46 -15.02 4.65
C ASP A 220 -3.26 -14.43 5.40
N TYR A 221 -2.06 -14.79 4.94
CA TYR A 221 -0.80 -14.45 5.59
C TYR A 221 0.07 -13.60 4.66
N ILE A 222 0.49 -12.42 5.13
CA ILE A 222 1.49 -11.57 4.50
C ILE A 222 2.84 -11.80 5.21
N PRO A 223 3.98 -11.98 4.51
CA PRO A 223 5.26 -12.21 5.15
C PRO A 223 5.74 -10.97 5.93
N VAL A 224 6.44 -11.22 7.04
CA VAL A 224 7.21 -10.18 7.75
C VAL A 224 8.52 -9.99 7.00
N ALA A 225 8.90 -8.73 6.76
CA ALA A 225 10.14 -8.38 6.06
C ALA A 225 11.38 -9.03 6.71
N TYR A 226 12.36 -9.38 5.88
CA TYR A 226 13.69 -9.75 6.34
C TYR A 226 14.43 -8.54 6.95
N PRO A 227 15.51 -8.76 7.73
CA PRO A 227 16.32 -7.67 8.26
C PRO A 227 16.88 -6.80 7.13
N LEU A 228 16.80 -5.47 7.29
CA LEU A 228 17.34 -4.54 6.31
C LEU A 228 18.84 -4.77 6.11
N VAL A 229 19.26 -4.89 4.86
CA VAL A 229 20.67 -5.02 4.46
C VAL A 229 21.23 -3.61 4.26
N LEU A 230 22.05 -3.18 5.21
CA LEU A 230 22.59 -1.82 5.29
C LEU A 230 24.09 -1.83 5.65
N PRO A 231 24.87 -0.87 5.14
CA PRO A 231 26.32 -0.82 5.34
C PRO A 231 26.70 -0.50 6.79
N HIS A 232 27.97 -0.73 7.13
CA HIS A 232 28.54 -0.27 8.39
C HIS A 232 28.62 1.26 8.40
N CYS A 233 28.24 1.89 9.52
CA CYS A 233 28.30 3.34 9.68
C CYS A 233 29.32 3.74 10.74
N ILE A 234 30.04 4.86 10.54
CA ILE A 234 30.88 5.46 11.59
C ILE A 234 29.95 6.24 12.52
N LEU A 235 29.73 5.72 13.73
CA LEU A 235 28.75 6.25 14.68
C LEU A 235 29.45 7.03 15.81
N PRO A 236 28.91 8.18 16.27
CA PRO A 236 29.57 8.99 17.31
C PRO A 236 29.73 8.30 18.67
N VAL A 237 28.87 7.33 18.98
CA VAL A 237 28.92 6.51 20.19
C VAL A 237 28.71 5.05 19.76
N PRO A 238 29.54 4.10 20.23
CA PRO A 238 29.28 2.67 20.09
C PRO A 238 27.83 2.28 20.43
N PRO A 239 27.16 1.46 19.60
CA PRO A 239 25.71 1.30 19.70
C PRO A 239 25.21 0.72 21.03
N TYR A 240 25.97 -0.20 21.64
CA TYR A 240 25.60 -0.81 22.92
C TYR A 240 25.64 0.21 24.06
N THR A 241 26.77 0.91 24.21
CA THR A 241 26.92 2.02 25.17
C THR A 241 25.84 3.09 24.98
N LEU A 242 25.50 3.45 23.73
CA LEU A 242 24.41 4.40 23.48
C LEU A 242 23.05 3.85 23.93
N GLY A 243 22.73 2.60 23.61
CA GLY A 243 21.46 1.97 23.98
C GLY A 243 21.26 1.93 25.49
N TYR A 244 22.27 1.47 26.21
CA TYR A 244 22.23 1.41 27.67
C TYR A 244 22.11 2.80 28.31
N TRP A 245 22.82 3.80 27.75
CA TRP A 245 22.68 5.18 28.18
C TRP A 245 21.30 5.78 27.83
N ILE A 246 20.67 5.44 26.71
CA ILE A 246 19.33 5.93 26.34
C ILE A 246 18.30 5.53 27.40
N GLY A 247 18.38 4.30 27.89
CA GLY A 247 17.61 3.85 29.06
C GLY A 247 18.08 4.49 30.36
N ASN A 248 19.09 3.89 30.98
CA ASN A 248 19.52 4.16 32.35
C ASN A 248 20.52 5.32 32.52
N GLY A 249 20.87 6.03 31.45
CA GLY A 249 21.75 7.21 31.50
C GLY A 249 21.17 8.42 32.23
N SER A 250 22.04 9.33 32.70
CA SER A 250 21.63 10.69 33.09
C SER A 250 21.09 11.45 31.88
N LYS A 251 20.09 12.32 32.06
CA LYS A 251 19.57 13.17 30.98
C LYS A 251 20.64 14.15 30.44
N CYS A 252 21.52 14.64 31.30
CA CYS A 252 22.42 15.78 31.03
C CYS A 252 23.92 15.44 31.08
N ALA A 253 24.31 14.18 31.33
CA ALA A 253 25.70 13.76 31.42
C ALA A 253 25.91 12.32 30.92
N GLY A 254 27.14 12.00 30.53
CA GLY A 254 27.64 10.64 30.28
C GLY A 254 27.82 9.83 31.56
N LYS A 255 26.76 9.73 32.37
CA LYS A 255 26.67 8.82 33.52
C LYS A 255 25.58 7.79 33.25
N ILE A 256 25.73 6.59 33.77
CA ILE A 256 24.69 5.55 33.75
C ILE A 256 24.27 5.21 35.18
N THR A 257 23.17 4.47 35.34
CA THR A 257 22.78 3.86 36.61
C THR A 257 22.57 2.38 36.38
N SER A 258 23.15 1.51 37.21
CA SER A 258 22.90 0.07 37.13
C SER A 258 22.66 -0.51 38.51
N ALA A 259 22.04 -1.67 38.57
CA ALA A 259 21.94 -2.44 39.79
C ALA A 259 23.32 -3.00 40.18
N THR A 260 23.58 -3.15 41.47
CA THR A 260 24.88 -3.64 41.99
C THR A 260 25.28 -5.04 41.50
N TRP A 261 24.33 -5.84 41.03
CA TRP A 261 24.55 -7.19 40.50
C TRP A 261 24.70 -7.26 38.97
N ASP A 262 24.20 -6.26 38.21
CA ASP A 262 24.33 -6.23 36.74
C ASP A 262 25.53 -5.37 36.30
N ILE A 263 26.03 -4.45 37.15
CA ILE A 263 26.99 -3.40 36.77
C ILE A 263 28.36 -3.90 36.25
N ALA A 264 28.85 -5.06 36.69
CA ALA A 264 30.16 -5.56 36.26
C ALA A 264 30.16 -5.90 34.76
N GLU A 265 29.24 -6.76 34.32
CA GLU A 265 29.05 -7.10 32.90
C GLU A 265 28.79 -5.84 32.03
N ILE A 266 27.99 -4.88 32.55
CA ILE A 266 27.76 -3.59 31.86
C ILE A 266 29.05 -2.79 31.71
N ALA A 267 29.91 -2.76 32.73
CA ALA A 267 31.20 -2.08 32.67
C ALA A 267 32.14 -2.76 31.66
N ASP A 268 32.17 -4.10 31.61
CA ASP A 268 32.98 -4.86 30.66
C ASP A 268 32.54 -4.60 29.21
N HIS A 269 31.24 -4.56 28.94
CA HIS A 269 30.70 -4.23 27.61
C HIS A 269 30.99 -2.79 27.19
N ILE A 270 30.90 -1.82 28.11
CA ILE A 270 31.23 -0.41 27.84
C ILE A 270 32.75 -0.20 27.68
N THR A 271 33.56 -1.00 28.38
CA THR A 271 35.03 -1.02 28.21
C THR A 271 35.43 -1.64 26.88
N SER A 272 34.72 -2.69 26.44
CA SER A 272 34.86 -3.30 25.11
C SER A 272 34.45 -2.36 23.97
N ASP A 273 33.50 -1.44 24.23
CA ASP A 273 33.14 -0.32 23.35
C ASP A 273 34.22 0.81 23.37
N GLY A 274 35.29 0.69 24.17
CA GLY A 274 36.45 1.59 24.20
C GLY A 274 36.38 2.72 25.24
N TYR A 275 35.56 2.60 26.29
CA TYR A 275 35.43 3.62 27.34
C TYR A 275 35.96 3.19 28.70
N GLU A 276 36.52 4.15 29.43
CA GLU A 276 36.82 4.01 30.86
C GLU A 276 35.64 4.47 31.73
N LEU A 277 35.37 3.75 32.83
CA LEU A 277 34.35 4.10 33.82
C LEU A 277 35.00 4.61 35.11
N GLY A 278 34.55 5.79 35.57
CA GLY A 278 34.90 6.35 36.86
C GLY A 278 34.21 5.67 38.04
N GLY A 279 34.58 6.07 39.26
CA GLY A 279 34.22 5.41 40.53
C GLY A 279 32.73 5.10 40.72
N TRP A 280 32.45 3.92 41.28
CA TRP A 280 31.12 3.31 41.34
C TRP A 280 30.33 3.77 42.57
N GLY A 281 30.10 5.08 42.68
CA GLY A 281 29.38 5.67 43.81
C GLY A 281 27.95 5.10 43.95
N LYS A 282 27.59 4.66 45.17
CA LYS A 282 26.21 4.28 45.51
C LYS A 282 25.29 5.50 45.46
N VAL A 283 24.21 5.40 44.70
CA VAL A 283 23.15 6.44 44.63
C VAL A 283 21.90 5.98 45.37
N ARG A 284 21.70 4.67 45.50
CA ARG A 284 20.70 4.01 46.36
C ARG A 284 21.30 2.71 46.92
N SER A 285 20.64 2.05 47.86
CA SER A 285 21.10 0.81 48.51
C SER A 285 21.69 -0.21 47.52
N ASN A 286 20.99 -0.45 46.41
CA ASN A 286 21.32 -1.46 45.40
C ASN A 286 21.63 -0.86 44.01
N CYS A 287 21.99 0.43 43.92
CA CYS A 287 22.25 1.10 42.62
C CYS A 287 23.54 1.92 42.63
N LEU A 288 24.38 1.70 41.61
CA LEU A 288 25.63 2.43 41.37
C LEU A 288 25.46 3.36 40.16
N SER A 289 26.16 4.51 40.15
CA SER A 289 26.13 5.43 39.02
C SER A 289 27.53 5.91 38.58
N PRO A 290 28.28 5.06 37.85
CA PRO A 290 29.57 5.44 37.31
C PRO A 290 29.43 6.50 36.19
N THR A 291 30.51 7.26 36.02
CA THR A 291 30.66 8.20 34.90
C THR A 291 31.45 7.50 33.79
N ILE A 292 30.98 7.57 32.55
CA ILE A 292 31.70 7.08 31.38
C ILE A 292 32.52 8.25 30.85
N TYR A 293 33.85 8.15 30.96
CA TYR A 293 34.74 9.25 30.57
C TYR A 293 34.67 9.50 29.06
N GLY A 294 34.83 10.75 28.62
CA GLY A 294 34.74 11.13 27.20
C GLY A 294 33.33 11.04 26.55
N LEU A 295 32.33 10.42 27.19
CA LEU A 295 31.03 10.18 26.55
C LEU A 295 30.16 11.45 26.37
N SER A 296 30.20 12.42 27.30
CA SER A 296 29.30 13.60 27.25
C SER A 296 29.45 14.47 25.98
N PRO A 297 30.66 14.76 25.46
CA PRO A 297 30.84 15.40 24.16
C PRO A 297 30.23 14.60 22.99
N LEU A 298 30.36 13.28 23.00
CA LEU A 298 29.86 12.41 21.93
C LEU A 298 28.33 12.30 21.94
N LEU A 299 27.71 12.27 23.12
CA LEU A 299 26.24 12.38 23.29
C LEU A 299 25.70 13.72 22.79
N ARG A 300 26.47 14.81 22.94
CA ARG A 300 26.13 16.13 22.38
C ARG A 300 26.25 16.13 20.85
N LYS A 301 27.33 15.55 20.31
CA LYS A 301 27.53 15.36 18.85
C LYS A 301 26.44 14.49 18.22
N ALA A 302 25.94 13.48 18.94
CA ALA A 302 24.83 12.64 18.53
C ALA A 302 23.43 13.28 18.73
N GLY A 303 23.33 14.47 19.32
CA GLY A 303 22.07 15.19 19.56
C GLY A 303 21.19 14.61 20.68
N VAL A 304 21.62 13.58 21.39
CA VAL A 304 20.82 12.85 22.38
C VAL A 304 20.90 13.44 23.80
N LEU A 305 21.91 14.25 24.08
CA LEU A 305 22.06 14.91 25.39
C LEU A 305 20.90 15.88 25.63
N ASN A 306 20.28 15.82 26.81
CA ASN A 306 19.02 16.49 27.17
C ASN A 306 17.77 16.09 26.36
N ASN A 307 17.91 15.36 25.26
CA ASN A 307 16.84 14.86 24.41
C ASN A 307 17.06 13.39 24.06
N LYS A 308 16.84 12.47 25.02
CA LYS A 308 17.06 11.04 24.74
C LYS A 308 16.07 10.51 23.69
N HIS A 309 16.63 10.09 22.56
CA HIS A 309 15.97 9.48 21.40
C HIS A 309 17.01 8.59 20.68
N ILE A 310 16.60 7.76 19.73
CA ILE A 310 17.51 7.02 18.85
C ILE A 310 17.78 7.85 17.58
N PRO A 311 19.03 8.28 17.31
CA PRO A 311 19.31 9.08 16.11
C PRO A 311 19.18 8.25 14.83
N ALA A 312 18.69 8.88 13.75
CA ALA A 312 18.37 8.21 12.47
C ALA A 312 19.51 7.37 11.88
N GLN A 313 20.77 7.82 12.02
CA GLN A 313 21.95 7.07 11.59
C GLN A 313 22.08 5.68 12.25
N TYR A 314 21.58 5.49 13.47
CA TYR A 314 21.57 4.18 14.13
C TYR A 314 20.43 3.31 13.61
N LEU A 315 19.26 3.89 13.31
CA LEU A 315 18.14 3.19 12.66
C LEU A 315 18.47 2.74 11.22
N ARG A 316 19.58 3.23 10.64
CA ARG A 316 20.06 2.87 9.30
C ARG A 316 21.50 2.30 9.28
N ALA A 317 22.04 1.96 10.45
CA ALA A 317 23.36 1.32 10.58
C ALA A 317 23.33 -0.16 10.15
N SER A 318 24.50 -0.82 10.12
CA SER A 318 24.59 -2.25 9.81
C SER A 318 23.79 -3.12 10.79
N TYR A 319 23.45 -4.34 10.36
CA TYR A 319 22.72 -5.31 11.18
C TYR A 319 23.35 -5.50 12.57
N ALA A 320 24.65 -5.74 12.64
CA ALA A 320 25.37 -5.92 13.90
C ALA A 320 25.32 -4.68 14.82
N GLN A 321 25.42 -3.47 14.24
CA GLN A 321 25.31 -2.23 15.00
C GLN A 321 23.89 -2.00 15.55
N ARG A 322 22.85 -2.35 14.79
CA ARG A 322 21.46 -2.29 15.25
C ARG A 322 21.13 -3.33 16.31
N VAL A 323 21.64 -4.56 16.19
CA VAL A 323 21.55 -5.58 17.25
C VAL A 323 22.23 -5.11 18.53
N ALA A 324 23.44 -4.56 18.44
CA ALA A 324 24.16 -4.00 19.59
C ALA A 324 23.38 -2.86 20.29
N LEU A 325 22.71 -1.99 19.52
CA LEU A 325 21.84 -0.96 20.08
C LEU A 325 20.63 -1.54 20.82
N VAL A 326 19.94 -2.53 20.23
CA VAL A 326 18.83 -3.23 20.91
C VAL A 326 19.33 -3.86 22.21
N GLN A 327 20.49 -4.52 22.18
CA GLN A 327 21.08 -5.14 23.37
C GLN A 327 21.31 -4.14 24.51
N GLY A 328 21.86 -2.95 24.22
CA GLY A 328 22.02 -1.92 25.25
C GLY A 328 20.70 -1.44 25.85
N LEU A 329 19.69 -1.18 24.99
CA LEU A 329 18.34 -0.74 25.41
C LEU A 329 17.61 -1.82 26.25
N MET A 330 17.80 -3.08 25.91
CA MET A 330 17.15 -4.20 26.56
C MET A 330 17.87 -4.59 27.86
N ASP A 331 19.19 -4.48 27.91
CA ASP A 331 19.95 -4.64 29.14
C ASP A 331 19.61 -3.54 30.17
N SER A 332 19.22 -2.33 29.75
CA SER A 332 18.73 -1.29 30.66
C SER A 332 17.27 -1.49 31.10
N ASP A 333 16.30 -1.40 30.19
CA ASP A 333 14.85 -1.32 30.47
C ASP A 333 14.04 -2.46 29.82
N GLY A 334 14.74 -3.46 29.26
CA GLY A 334 14.16 -4.67 28.71
C GLY A 334 14.06 -5.80 29.73
N ASN A 335 13.05 -6.65 29.55
CA ASN A 335 12.84 -7.86 30.34
C ASN A 335 12.41 -9.04 29.44
N ALA A 336 12.84 -10.25 29.80
CA ALA A 336 12.42 -11.49 29.17
C ALA A 336 11.14 -12.04 29.83
N ASN A 337 10.28 -12.70 29.05
CA ASN A 337 9.16 -13.48 29.56
C ASN A 337 9.21 -14.87 28.93
N PRO A 338 9.88 -15.84 29.57
CA PRO A 338 10.03 -17.20 29.02
C PRO A 338 8.71 -17.93 28.81
N HIS A 339 7.74 -17.76 29.72
CA HIS A 339 6.43 -18.39 29.60
C HIS A 339 5.66 -17.90 28.36
N ARG A 340 5.73 -16.61 28.02
CA ARG A 340 5.14 -16.07 26.79
C ARG A 340 6.07 -16.20 25.58
N LYS A 341 7.32 -16.63 25.79
CA LYS A 341 8.39 -16.66 24.79
C LYS A 341 8.50 -15.30 24.07
N GLN A 342 8.61 -14.24 24.86
CA GLN A 342 8.62 -12.83 24.44
C GLN A 342 9.71 -12.03 25.15
N ALA A 343 10.18 -10.97 24.50
CA ALA A 343 10.99 -9.92 25.10
C ALA A 343 10.23 -8.58 25.06
N VAL A 344 10.36 -7.77 26.11
CA VAL A 344 9.62 -6.52 26.28
C VAL A 344 10.54 -5.40 26.71
N PHE A 345 10.64 -4.34 25.90
CA PHE A 345 11.24 -3.05 26.29
C PHE A 345 10.16 -2.16 26.90
N THR A 346 10.44 -1.53 28.05
CA THR A 346 9.49 -0.65 28.73
C THR A 346 9.98 0.80 28.73
N THR A 347 9.12 1.75 28.38
CA THR A 347 9.42 3.18 28.59
C THR A 347 8.18 4.02 28.83
N VAL A 348 8.32 5.13 29.55
CA VAL A 348 7.26 6.15 29.70
C VAL A 348 7.24 7.17 28.55
N LYS A 349 8.27 7.15 27.69
CA LYS A 349 8.42 8.07 26.57
C LYS A 349 7.80 7.48 25.30
N LYS A 350 6.64 8.04 24.89
CA LYS A 350 5.91 7.57 23.71
C LYS A 350 6.81 7.52 22.45
N HIS A 351 7.58 8.57 22.16
CA HIS A 351 8.43 8.63 20.97
C HIS A 351 9.49 7.51 20.95
N LEU A 352 10.21 7.34 22.06
CA LEU A 352 11.24 6.31 22.21
C LEU A 352 10.67 4.90 22.02
N ALA A 353 9.43 4.64 22.45
CA ALA A 353 8.80 3.34 22.19
C ALA A 353 8.59 3.06 20.69
N TYR A 354 8.23 4.07 19.89
CA TYR A 354 8.12 3.92 18.43
C TYR A 354 9.48 3.86 17.73
N GLU A 355 10.51 4.55 18.25
CA GLU A 355 11.89 4.45 17.74
C GLU A 355 12.48 3.05 17.97
N VAL A 356 12.26 2.46 19.16
CA VAL A 356 12.65 1.07 19.46
C VAL A 356 11.85 0.08 18.62
N ASN A 357 10.57 0.36 18.35
CA ASN A 357 9.77 -0.45 17.44
C ASN A 357 10.33 -0.40 16.00
N GLU A 358 10.67 0.78 15.47
CA GLU A 358 11.34 0.89 14.16
C GLU A 358 12.67 0.13 14.11
N LEU A 359 13.49 0.26 15.17
CA LEU A 359 14.76 -0.47 15.28
C LEU A 359 14.54 -1.99 15.20
N LEU A 360 13.57 -2.53 15.94
CA LEU A 360 13.21 -3.95 15.92
C LEU A 360 12.67 -4.41 14.56
N LEU A 361 11.74 -3.65 13.95
CA LEU A 361 11.20 -3.94 12.62
C LEU A 361 12.30 -3.97 11.56
N SER A 362 13.26 -3.04 11.63
CA SER A 362 14.39 -3.01 10.72
C SER A 362 15.29 -4.25 10.83
N LEU A 363 15.28 -4.93 11.97
CA LEU A 363 15.96 -6.20 12.22
C LEU A 363 15.09 -7.43 11.85
N GLY A 364 13.99 -7.23 11.11
CA GLY A 364 13.06 -8.27 10.70
C GLY A 364 12.20 -8.81 11.85
N MET A 365 12.14 -8.12 13.00
CA MET A 365 11.32 -8.54 14.14
C MET A 365 9.86 -8.14 13.93
N ARG A 366 8.94 -9.02 14.33
CA ARG A 366 7.53 -8.68 14.49
C ARG A 366 7.32 -8.10 15.89
N SER A 367 7.36 -6.78 16.00
CA SER A 367 7.15 -6.04 17.25
C SER A 367 5.84 -5.26 17.27
N THR A 368 5.32 -5.01 18.47
CA THR A 368 4.12 -4.18 18.73
C THR A 368 4.35 -3.21 19.88
N VAL A 369 3.61 -2.10 19.89
CA VAL A 369 3.64 -1.12 20.99
C VAL A 369 2.29 -1.09 21.70
N SER A 370 2.28 -1.37 23.00
CA SER A 370 1.06 -1.36 23.83
C SER A 370 1.12 -0.25 24.88
N LYS A 371 0.05 0.54 25.02
CA LYS A 371 -0.11 1.53 26.09
C LYS A 371 -0.64 0.84 27.35
N ILE A 372 0.12 0.88 28.44
CA ILE A 372 -0.21 0.25 29.71
C ILE A 372 -0.37 1.33 30.80
N ASN A 373 -1.48 1.27 31.55
CA ASN A 373 -1.62 2.02 32.80
C ASN A 373 -0.93 1.21 33.91
N THR A 374 0.10 1.76 34.53
CA THR A 374 0.91 1.08 35.55
C THR A 374 1.21 2.01 36.72
N SER A 375 1.93 1.53 37.73
CA SER A 375 2.46 2.34 38.83
C SER A 375 3.98 2.22 38.93
N GLY A 376 4.63 3.33 39.27
CA GLY A 376 6.07 3.40 39.49
C GLY A 376 6.39 4.48 40.52
N PHE A 377 7.27 4.18 41.47
CA PHE A 377 7.63 5.08 42.58
C PHE A 377 6.40 5.69 43.30
N GLY A 378 5.38 4.86 43.56
CA GLY A 378 4.13 5.27 44.21
C GLY A 378 3.15 6.07 43.35
N LYS A 379 3.46 6.36 42.08
CA LYS A 379 2.62 7.16 41.19
C LYS A 379 2.00 6.31 40.09
N LYS A 380 0.70 6.51 39.81
CA LYS A 380 0.06 5.99 38.59
C LYS A 380 0.62 6.73 37.39
N LEU A 381 0.98 5.99 36.33
CA LEU A 381 1.60 6.54 35.12
C LEU A 381 1.25 5.70 33.89
N VAL A 382 1.40 6.29 32.71
CA VAL A 382 1.29 5.59 31.43
C VAL A 382 2.68 5.13 31.00
N ALA A 383 2.82 3.84 30.74
CA ALA A 383 3.99 3.23 30.12
C ALA A 383 3.64 2.70 28.71
N TYR A 384 4.66 2.49 27.91
CA TYR A 384 4.61 1.91 26.57
C TYR A 384 5.51 0.68 26.56
N TYR A 385 4.92 -0.47 26.28
CA TYR A 385 5.62 -1.75 26.17
C TYR A 385 5.86 -2.04 24.69
N VAL A 386 7.12 -2.14 24.27
CA VAL A 386 7.49 -2.63 22.93
C VAL A 386 7.78 -4.13 23.06
N GLN A 387 6.90 -4.95 22.51
CA GLN A 387 6.87 -6.39 22.72
C GLN A 387 7.21 -7.11 21.41
N PHE A 388 8.07 -8.12 21.47
CA PHE A 388 8.42 -8.94 20.31
C PHE A 388 8.82 -10.36 20.71
N ARG A 389 8.86 -11.27 19.73
CA ARG A 389 9.47 -12.59 19.88
C ARG A 389 10.88 -12.56 19.26
N PRO A 390 11.94 -12.75 20.04
CA PRO A 390 13.28 -13.04 19.50
C PRO A 390 13.24 -14.28 18.62
N LYS A 391 13.78 -14.19 17.40
CA LYS A 391 13.81 -15.30 16.42
C LYS A 391 15.11 -15.48 15.63
N VAL A 392 16.00 -14.48 15.60
CA VAL A 392 17.32 -14.57 14.90
C VAL A 392 18.49 -13.93 15.66
N PHE A 393 18.25 -13.30 16.82
CA PHE A 393 19.30 -12.80 17.71
C PHE A 393 18.81 -12.76 19.16
N ASN A 394 19.72 -12.88 20.12
CA ASN A 394 19.42 -12.69 21.54
C ASN A 394 19.42 -11.19 21.84
N PRO A 395 18.30 -10.60 22.30
CA PRO A 395 18.19 -9.16 22.49
C PRO A 395 18.87 -8.64 23.74
N PHE A 396 19.60 -9.45 24.51
CA PHE A 396 20.39 -9.04 25.68
C PHE A 396 21.88 -9.36 25.46
N ARG A 397 22.76 -8.70 26.23
CA ARG A 397 24.14 -9.19 26.46
C ARG A 397 24.35 -9.61 27.91
N LEU A 398 23.67 -8.97 28.87
CA LEU A 398 23.65 -9.40 30.27
C LEU A 398 23.24 -10.88 30.36
N LEU A 399 24.14 -11.74 30.85
CA LEU A 399 23.97 -13.20 30.83
C LEU A 399 22.67 -13.61 31.53
N ARG A 400 22.43 -13.08 32.73
CA ARG A 400 21.20 -13.29 33.52
C ARG A 400 19.89 -12.99 32.76
N LYS A 401 19.91 -12.11 31.75
CA LYS A 401 18.76 -11.83 30.86
C LYS A 401 18.84 -12.64 29.56
N ALA A 402 20.04 -12.83 29.01
CA ALA A 402 20.29 -13.59 27.79
C ALA A 402 19.92 -15.08 27.95
N ASP A 403 20.26 -15.70 29.08
CA ASP A 403 19.98 -17.11 29.41
C ASP A 403 18.48 -17.42 29.49
N GLN A 404 17.64 -16.39 29.65
CA GLN A 404 16.18 -16.53 29.61
C GLN A 404 15.62 -16.62 28.18
N ILE A 405 16.44 -16.42 27.14
CA ILE A 405 16.03 -16.41 25.73
C ILE A 405 16.57 -17.67 25.03
N LEU A 406 15.77 -18.73 25.06
CA LEU A 406 16.08 -20.02 24.44
C LEU A 406 15.69 -20.00 22.96
N LEU A 407 16.49 -19.31 22.12
CA LEU A 407 16.15 -19.05 20.71
C LEU A 407 15.73 -20.31 19.93
N ASP A 408 16.50 -21.38 20.06
CA ASP A 408 16.29 -22.64 19.32
C ASP A 408 14.98 -23.34 19.74
N GLU A 409 14.65 -23.32 21.04
CA GLU A 409 13.38 -23.86 21.58
C GLU A 409 12.17 -22.94 21.37
N TRP A 410 12.42 -21.65 21.18
CA TRP A 410 11.35 -20.68 20.93
C TRP A 410 10.93 -20.74 19.47
N GLY A 411 11.90 -20.76 18.55
CA GLY A 411 11.65 -20.67 17.12
C GLY A 411 10.85 -19.43 16.71
N PRO A 412 10.49 -19.30 15.42
CA PRO A 412 9.80 -18.10 14.92
C PRO A 412 8.33 -18.01 15.38
N GLY A 413 7.68 -19.10 15.80
CA GLY A 413 6.25 -19.13 16.09
C GLY A 413 5.42 -18.56 14.93
N ARG A 414 4.50 -17.63 15.22
CA ARG A 414 3.75 -16.86 14.20
C ARG A 414 4.46 -15.55 13.78
N SER A 415 5.70 -15.30 14.22
CA SER A 415 6.43 -14.04 13.98
C SER A 415 7.17 -13.97 12.63
N GLY A 416 6.93 -14.93 11.74
CA GLY A 416 7.32 -14.88 10.32
C GLY A 416 6.28 -14.23 9.41
N PHE A 417 5.02 -14.12 9.85
CA PHE A 417 3.90 -13.64 9.03
C PHE A 417 2.98 -12.73 9.84
N ARG A 418 2.16 -11.94 9.13
CA ARG A 418 0.99 -11.23 9.65
C ARG A 418 -0.26 -11.86 9.05
N ARG A 419 -1.17 -12.33 9.88
CA ARG A 419 -2.46 -12.88 9.45
C ARG A 419 -3.46 -11.74 9.31
N ILE A 420 -4.14 -11.64 8.18
CA ILE A 420 -5.21 -10.66 7.97
C ILE A 420 -6.37 -11.01 8.91
N THR A 421 -6.79 -10.04 9.72
CA THR A 421 -7.93 -10.13 10.65
C THR A 421 -9.15 -9.37 10.15
N SER A 422 -8.95 -8.30 9.38
CA SER A 422 -10.03 -7.55 8.73
C SER A 422 -9.60 -7.03 7.36
N ILE A 423 -10.57 -6.93 6.44
CA ILE A 423 -10.44 -6.28 5.15
C ILE A 423 -11.63 -5.32 5.03
N THR A 424 -11.42 -4.05 5.39
CA THR A 424 -12.48 -3.04 5.44
C THR A 424 -12.41 -2.14 4.23
N LYS A 425 -13.47 -2.09 3.42
CA LYS A 425 -13.58 -1.10 2.35
C LYS A 425 -13.75 0.29 2.95
N GLN A 426 -12.81 1.18 2.66
CA GLN A 426 -12.77 2.56 3.11
C GLN A 426 -13.35 3.51 2.06
N ALA A 427 -13.60 4.75 2.47
CA ALA A 427 -13.87 5.84 1.53
C ALA A 427 -12.71 6.01 0.52
N VAL A 428 -13.02 6.53 -0.66
CA VAL A 428 -12.02 6.83 -1.70
C VAL A 428 -11.03 7.88 -1.19
N GLN A 429 -9.73 7.57 -1.27
CA GLN A 429 -8.62 8.42 -0.87
C GLN A 429 -7.61 8.59 -2.03
N PRO A 430 -6.88 9.72 -2.09
CA PRO A 430 -5.87 9.96 -3.11
C PRO A 430 -4.67 8.99 -2.98
N SER A 431 -4.21 8.39 -4.09
CA SER A 431 -3.31 7.23 -4.03
C SER A 431 -2.34 7.05 -5.23
N GLN A 432 -1.02 6.85 -5.06
CA GLN A 432 0.06 6.59 -6.06
C GLN A 432 0.82 5.24 -5.92
N CYS A 433 1.01 4.44 -6.97
CA CYS A 433 1.80 3.19 -6.91
C CYS A 433 3.28 3.43 -7.25
N ILE A 434 4.16 2.51 -6.86
CA ILE A 434 5.55 2.44 -7.37
C ILE A 434 5.87 1.07 -7.99
N ALA A 435 6.72 1.09 -9.00
CA ALA A 435 7.41 -0.07 -9.54
C ALA A 435 8.88 -0.02 -9.09
N VAL A 436 9.44 -1.16 -8.71
CA VAL A 436 10.80 -1.30 -8.18
C VAL A 436 11.58 -2.34 -8.96
N ALA A 437 12.91 -2.17 -9.03
CA ALA A 437 13.82 -3.05 -9.75
C ALA A 437 14.10 -4.41 -9.06
N SER A 438 13.45 -4.72 -7.93
CA SER A 438 13.66 -6.01 -7.23
C SER A 438 13.14 -7.17 -8.08
N ASP A 439 13.93 -8.23 -8.20
CA ASP A 439 13.55 -9.48 -8.87
C ASP A 439 12.32 -10.13 -8.22
N ALA A 440 12.20 -9.98 -6.89
CA ALA A 440 11.05 -10.41 -6.12
C ALA A 440 9.85 -9.47 -6.26
N HIS A 441 9.97 -8.39 -7.02
CA HIS A 441 8.92 -7.42 -7.34
C HIS A 441 8.21 -6.81 -6.11
N THR A 442 8.87 -6.82 -4.95
CA THR A 442 8.31 -6.35 -3.66
C THR A 442 8.96 -5.08 -3.17
N PHE A 443 8.21 -4.30 -2.38
CA PHE A 443 8.74 -3.20 -1.58
C PHE A 443 8.08 -3.17 -0.19
N LEU A 444 8.72 -2.47 0.75
CA LEU A 444 8.21 -2.29 2.12
C LEU A 444 7.37 -1.02 2.22
N CYS A 445 6.24 -1.08 2.92
CA CYS A 445 5.35 0.05 3.14
C CYS A 445 4.77 0.11 4.56
N GLY A 446 4.33 1.31 4.96
CA GLY A 446 3.83 1.60 6.30
C GLY A 446 4.92 1.66 7.37
N ARG A 447 4.58 2.17 8.57
CA ARG A 447 5.52 2.23 9.70
C ARG A 447 5.87 0.86 10.30
N GLN A 448 5.16 -0.19 9.89
CA GLN A 448 5.32 -1.57 10.36
C GLN A 448 6.04 -2.46 9.32
N PHE A 449 6.66 -1.86 8.29
CA PHE A 449 7.50 -2.54 7.29
C PHE A 449 6.75 -3.74 6.65
N CYS A 450 5.51 -3.51 6.24
CA CYS A 450 4.69 -4.52 5.59
C CYS A 450 5.27 -4.81 4.20
N VAL A 451 5.47 -6.08 3.87
CA VAL A 451 5.86 -6.51 2.53
C VAL A 451 4.66 -6.36 1.61
N THR A 452 4.86 -5.71 0.47
CA THR A 452 3.82 -5.51 -0.53
C THR A 452 4.39 -5.65 -1.94
N HIS A 453 3.55 -5.92 -2.93
CA HIS A 453 3.99 -6.21 -4.29
C HIS A 453 3.91 -4.96 -5.18
N ASN A 454 4.73 -4.91 -6.23
CA ASN A 454 4.64 -3.87 -7.25
C ASN A 454 3.37 -4.07 -8.11
N THR A 455 2.97 -3.02 -8.83
CA THR A 455 1.92 -3.14 -9.86
C THR A 455 2.59 -3.47 -11.19
N ASN A 456 2.87 -4.76 -11.46
CA ASN A 456 3.40 -5.21 -12.75
C ASN A 456 2.26 -5.60 -13.69
N GLY A 457 2.12 -4.90 -14.80
CA GLY A 457 1.29 -5.36 -15.90
C GLY A 457 1.97 -6.49 -16.66
N LYS A 458 1.50 -7.73 -16.50
CA LYS A 458 1.80 -8.83 -17.43
C LYS A 458 0.63 -9.04 -18.39
N ILE A 459 0.96 -9.48 -19.60
CA ILE A 459 -0.03 -9.89 -20.61
C ILE A 459 -0.71 -11.17 -20.09
N GLY A 460 -2.04 -11.15 -20.03
CA GLY A 460 -2.87 -12.22 -19.44
C GLY A 460 -3.70 -11.79 -18.23
N ASP A 461 -3.37 -10.67 -17.58
CA ASP A 461 -4.21 -10.10 -16.51
C ASP A 461 -5.33 -9.22 -17.07
N ASP A 462 -6.45 -9.18 -16.32
CA ASP A 462 -7.69 -8.38 -16.54
C ASP A 462 -7.46 -6.84 -16.43
N ASN A 463 -6.19 -6.41 -16.47
CA ASN A 463 -5.65 -5.06 -16.27
C ASN A 463 -5.88 -4.10 -17.46
N PHE A 464 -5.86 -4.61 -18.70
CA PHE A 464 -6.13 -3.83 -19.92
C PHE A 464 -7.51 -4.11 -20.53
N ILE A 465 -8.34 -4.96 -19.91
CA ILE A 465 -9.54 -5.54 -20.54
C ILE A 465 -10.56 -4.50 -21.04
N GLN A 466 -10.65 -3.34 -20.38
CA GLN A 466 -11.51 -2.22 -20.82
C GLN A 466 -11.00 -1.55 -22.10
N LEU A 467 -9.69 -1.31 -22.20
CA LEU A 467 -9.07 -0.72 -23.40
C LEU A 467 -9.02 -1.74 -24.54
N ARG A 468 -8.84 -3.04 -24.24
CA ARG A 468 -8.93 -4.14 -25.21
C ARG A 468 -10.33 -4.27 -25.80
N LEU A 469 -11.40 -4.25 -24.99
CA LEU A 469 -12.78 -4.26 -25.49
C LEU A 469 -13.06 -3.03 -26.35
N LEU A 470 -12.60 -1.86 -25.90
CA LEU A 470 -12.75 -0.60 -26.64
C LEU A 470 -12.05 -0.67 -28.01
N ALA A 471 -10.83 -1.22 -28.07
CA ALA A 471 -10.12 -1.49 -29.31
C ALA A 471 -10.88 -2.48 -30.21
N ALA A 472 -11.45 -3.55 -29.64
CA ALA A 472 -12.18 -4.58 -30.37
C ALA A 472 -13.51 -4.08 -30.94
N MET A 473 -14.21 -3.20 -30.22
CA MET A 473 -15.37 -2.49 -30.75
C MET A 473 -14.96 -1.48 -31.85
N PHE A 474 -13.82 -0.79 -31.68
CA PHE A 474 -13.37 0.23 -32.61
C PHE A 474 -12.81 -0.38 -33.92
N SER A 475 -12.19 -1.56 -33.87
CA SER A 475 -11.69 -2.28 -35.05
C SER A 475 -12.83 -2.72 -35.98
N ILE A 476 -14.01 -3.00 -35.44
CA ILE A 476 -15.23 -3.28 -36.20
C ILE A 476 -15.84 -1.98 -36.74
N ALA A 477 -15.94 -0.96 -35.89
CA ALA A 477 -16.47 0.36 -36.26
C ALA A 477 -15.65 1.08 -37.35
N GLN A 478 -14.34 0.81 -37.41
CA GLN A 478 -13.38 1.41 -38.35
C GLN A 478 -12.39 0.35 -38.88
N PRO A 479 -12.81 -0.53 -39.82
CA PRO A 479 -12.01 -1.67 -40.28
C PRO A 479 -10.70 -1.35 -41.00
N LYS A 480 -10.41 -0.07 -41.26
CA LYS A 480 -9.20 0.40 -41.95
C LYS A 480 -7.93 0.41 -41.08
N TYR A 481 -8.07 0.24 -39.76
CA TYR A 481 -6.96 0.25 -38.82
C TYR A 481 -6.49 -1.17 -38.48
N GLU A 482 -5.17 -1.36 -38.48
CA GLU A 482 -4.54 -2.68 -38.27
C GLU A 482 -3.75 -2.76 -36.95
N GLU A 483 -3.39 -1.61 -36.36
CA GLU A 483 -2.62 -1.50 -35.11
C GLU A 483 -3.40 -0.71 -34.05
N PHE A 484 -3.44 -1.24 -32.81
CA PHE A 484 -4.19 -0.67 -31.69
C PHE A 484 -3.28 -0.55 -30.47
N HIS A 485 -2.93 0.68 -30.14
CA HIS A 485 -2.17 1.06 -28.96
C HIS A 485 -3.13 1.48 -27.84
N MET A 486 -2.78 1.12 -26.61
CA MET A 486 -3.55 1.39 -25.41
C MET A 486 -2.57 1.92 -24.37
N GLU A 487 -2.81 3.13 -23.88
CA GLU A 487 -1.91 3.91 -23.03
C GLU A 487 -2.64 4.28 -21.74
N TYR A 488 -2.38 3.58 -20.63
CA TYR A 488 -2.69 4.20 -19.34
C TYR A 488 -1.74 5.37 -19.16
N ARG A 489 -2.19 6.61 -19.39
CA ARG A 489 -1.38 7.81 -19.24
C ARG A 489 -1.57 8.38 -17.84
N TRP A 490 -0.80 9.41 -17.51
CA TRP A 490 -0.60 9.84 -16.13
C TRP A 490 -0.68 11.40 -15.94
N LEU A 491 -1.90 11.97 -15.92
CA LEU A 491 -2.27 13.41 -15.85
C LEU A 491 -1.69 14.23 -14.69
N LYS A 492 -1.09 13.64 -13.66
CA LYS A 492 -0.42 14.39 -12.57
C LYS A 492 1.10 14.15 -12.55
N HIS A 493 1.65 13.45 -13.55
CA HIS A 493 2.99 12.88 -13.53
C HIS A 493 3.81 13.16 -14.79
N LYS A 494 3.91 14.43 -15.17
CA LYS A 494 4.78 14.85 -16.26
C LYS A 494 4.49 14.15 -17.61
N GLY A 495 3.29 13.58 -17.76
CA GLY A 495 2.84 12.86 -18.97
C GLY A 495 3.29 11.41 -19.11
N ALA A 496 3.75 10.74 -18.05
CA ALA A 496 4.14 9.33 -18.08
C ALA A 496 3.04 8.41 -18.66
N SER A 497 3.40 7.19 -19.08
CA SER A 497 2.41 6.16 -19.47
C SER A 497 2.84 4.69 -19.35
N THR A 498 1.83 3.80 -19.32
CA THR A 498 1.94 2.35 -19.47
C THR A 498 1.28 1.94 -20.77
N ASN A 499 2.01 1.28 -21.67
CA ASN A 499 1.56 1.01 -23.03
C ASN A 499 1.37 -0.49 -23.30
N LEU A 500 0.32 -0.83 -24.04
CA LEU A 500 0.10 -2.13 -24.68
C LEU A 500 -0.22 -1.87 -26.15
N SER A 501 0.42 -2.60 -27.06
CA SER A 501 0.12 -2.54 -28.51
C SER A 501 -0.29 -3.91 -28.98
N LEU A 502 -1.39 -3.99 -29.72
CA LEU A 502 -1.93 -5.23 -30.29
C LEU A 502 -2.28 -5.01 -31.77
N THR A 503 -2.09 -6.04 -32.58
CA THR A 503 -2.65 -6.12 -33.93
C THR A 503 -4.16 -6.29 -33.90
N LYS A 504 -4.84 -5.98 -35.00
CA LYS A 504 -6.28 -6.21 -35.18
C LYS A 504 -6.73 -7.63 -34.84
N SER A 505 -5.93 -8.64 -35.19
CA SER A 505 -6.18 -10.04 -34.85
C SER A 505 -6.09 -10.30 -33.34
N GLU A 506 -5.04 -9.80 -32.67
CA GLU A 506 -4.89 -9.98 -31.21
C GLU A 506 -5.94 -9.19 -30.42
N VAL A 507 -6.41 -8.07 -30.96
CA VAL A 507 -7.55 -7.33 -30.41
C VAL A 507 -8.84 -8.16 -30.52
N ALA A 508 -9.06 -8.88 -31.63
CA ALA A 508 -10.26 -9.70 -31.83
C ALA A 508 -10.39 -10.85 -30.83
N GLU A 509 -9.28 -11.41 -30.33
CA GLU A 509 -9.24 -12.42 -29.25
C GLU A 509 -9.89 -11.95 -27.94
N THR A 510 -10.13 -10.63 -27.79
CA THR A 510 -10.89 -10.08 -26.65
C THR A 510 -12.37 -10.51 -26.66
N TRP A 511 -12.94 -10.84 -27.83
CA TRP A 511 -14.33 -11.32 -27.91
C TRP A 511 -14.50 -12.75 -27.35
N PRO A 512 -13.74 -13.77 -27.78
CA PRO A 512 -13.74 -15.09 -27.15
C PRO A 512 -13.51 -15.08 -25.62
N GLU A 513 -12.70 -14.16 -25.11
CA GLU A 513 -12.44 -14.00 -23.67
C GLU A 513 -13.65 -13.45 -22.89
N LEU A 514 -14.39 -12.51 -23.48
CA LEU A 514 -15.49 -11.81 -22.80
C LEU A 514 -16.87 -12.43 -23.03
N LEU A 515 -17.15 -12.98 -24.21
CA LEU A 515 -18.48 -13.48 -24.56
C LEU A 515 -19.03 -14.52 -23.57
N PRO A 516 -18.28 -15.54 -23.11
CA PRO A 516 -18.78 -16.50 -22.13
C PRO A 516 -19.17 -15.86 -20.78
N ARG A 517 -18.41 -14.84 -20.33
CA ARG A 517 -18.69 -14.07 -19.10
C ARG A 517 -19.99 -13.26 -19.26
N VAL A 518 -20.18 -12.68 -20.44
CA VAL A 518 -21.37 -11.88 -20.80
C VAL A 518 -22.61 -12.76 -20.99
N GLU A 519 -22.49 -13.96 -21.54
CA GLU A 519 -23.60 -14.91 -21.70
C GLU A 519 -24.18 -15.37 -20.35
N ILE A 520 -23.32 -15.63 -19.37
CA ILE A 520 -23.75 -15.92 -17.99
C ILE A 520 -24.56 -14.74 -17.42
N MET A 521 -24.08 -13.51 -17.62
CA MET A 521 -24.75 -12.29 -17.19
C MET A 521 -26.09 -12.05 -17.93
N ALA A 522 -26.13 -12.28 -19.24
CA ALA A 522 -27.32 -12.13 -20.07
C ALA A 522 -28.39 -13.18 -19.71
N THR A 523 -27.98 -14.41 -19.39
CA THR A 523 -28.86 -15.50 -18.95
C THR A 523 -29.53 -15.14 -17.62
N ALA A 524 -28.75 -14.70 -16.63
CA ALA A 524 -29.28 -14.21 -15.35
C ALA A 524 -30.28 -13.04 -15.54
N VAL A 525 -30.05 -12.16 -16.53
CA VAL A 525 -30.98 -11.07 -16.85
C VAL A 525 -32.26 -11.58 -17.52
N LYS A 526 -32.17 -12.56 -18.41
CA LYS A 526 -33.31 -13.17 -19.12
C LYS A 526 -34.21 -13.98 -18.19
N GLU A 527 -33.62 -14.70 -17.25
CA GLU A 527 -34.31 -15.54 -16.25
C GLU A 527 -34.76 -14.76 -15.01
N GLU A 528 -34.36 -13.48 -14.89
CA GLU A 528 -34.44 -12.66 -13.67
C GLU A 528 -33.82 -13.32 -12.43
N ASN A 529 -32.91 -14.28 -12.66
CA ASN A 529 -32.26 -15.10 -11.66
C ASN A 529 -30.91 -14.48 -11.28
N TYR A 530 -30.93 -13.65 -10.24
CA TYR A 530 -29.73 -12.98 -9.72
C TYR A 530 -29.35 -13.55 -8.35
N PRO A 531 -28.64 -14.69 -8.29
CA PRO A 531 -28.24 -15.30 -7.03
C PRO A 531 -27.39 -14.33 -6.21
N ALA A 532 -27.63 -14.30 -4.91
CA ALA A 532 -26.82 -13.49 -4.01
C ALA A 532 -25.49 -14.20 -3.75
N ARG A 533 -24.38 -13.54 -4.12
CA ARG A 533 -23.04 -13.99 -3.78
C ARG A 533 -22.65 -13.40 -2.42
N PRO A 534 -22.38 -14.20 -1.37
CA PRO A 534 -21.85 -13.70 -0.10
C PRO A 534 -20.53 -12.97 -0.33
N SER A 535 -20.37 -11.81 0.30
CA SER A 535 -19.11 -11.03 0.29
C SER A 535 -19.01 -10.18 1.56
N GLY A 536 -17.82 -9.68 1.88
CA GLY A 536 -17.62 -8.77 3.02
C GLY A 536 -18.47 -7.49 2.94
N LEU A 537 -18.92 -7.10 1.73
CA LEU A 537 -19.81 -5.96 1.52
C LEU A 537 -21.22 -6.20 2.09
N CYS A 538 -21.66 -7.45 2.22
CA CYS A 538 -23.02 -7.78 2.63
C CYS A 538 -23.34 -7.27 4.05
N LYS A 539 -22.40 -7.29 4.99
CA LYS A 539 -22.59 -6.88 6.40
C LYS A 539 -23.16 -5.47 6.54
N ASN A 540 -22.37 -4.45 6.17
CA ASN A 540 -22.72 -3.04 6.43
C ASN A 540 -23.02 -2.24 5.15
N TYR A 541 -22.38 -2.57 4.03
CA TYR A 541 -22.26 -1.70 2.86
C TYR A 541 -23.12 -2.11 1.66
N CYS A 542 -23.80 -3.26 1.72
CA CYS A 542 -24.75 -3.66 0.69
C CYS A 542 -25.97 -2.74 0.76
N PRO A 543 -26.38 -2.09 -0.36
CA PRO A 543 -27.61 -1.31 -0.41
C PRO A 543 -28.86 -2.22 -0.39
N VAL A 544 -28.70 -3.49 -0.75
CA VAL A 544 -29.79 -4.48 -0.80
C VAL A 544 -30.07 -5.05 0.59
N LYS A 545 -30.63 -4.23 1.48
CA LYS A 545 -30.92 -4.61 2.88
C LYS A 545 -31.88 -5.81 3.03
N SER A 546 -32.66 -6.12 1.99
CA SER A 546 -33.54 -7.30 1.91
C SER A 546 -32.86 -8.59 1.42
N CYS A 547 -31.56 -8.56 1.11
CA CYS A 547 -30.80 -9.75 0.73
C CYS A 547 -30.52 -10.62 1.97
N ALA A 548 -30.67 -11.94 1.86
CA ALA A 548 -30.46 -12.89 2.98
C ALA A 548 -29.03 -12.87 3.57
N HIS A 549 -28.03 -12.38 2.84
CA HIS A 549 -26.68 -12.17 3.36
C HIS A 549 -26.45 -10.78 3.97
N CYS A 550 -27.39 -9.84 3.81
CA CYS A 550 -27.22 -8.48 4.28
C CYS A 550 -27.35 -8.41 5.81
N GLY A 551 -26.35 -7.84 6.49
CA GLY A 551 -26.29 -7.79 7.95
C GLY A 551 -25.81 -9.08 8.64
N ILE A 552 -25.36 -10.10 7.90
CA ILE A 552 -24.76 -11.35 8.42
C ILE A 552 -23.23 -11.28 8.39
#